data_AF-A0A946RJR6-F1
#
_entry.id   AF-A0A946RJR6-F1
#
_cell.length_a   1.000
_cell.length_b   1.000
_cell.length_c   1.000
_cell.angle_alpha   90.00
_cell.angle_beta   90.00
_cell.angle_gamma   90.00
#
_symmetry.space_group_name_H-M   'P 1'
#
loop_
_entity.id
_entity.type
_entity.pdbx_description
1 polymer ?
#
loop_
_entity_poly.entity_id
_entity_poly.type
_entity_poly.pdbx_seq_one_letter_code
_entity_poly.pdbx_strand_id
1 'polypeptide(L)'
;SPYICYGNISIREVYRALLNSWDRPGWRMSMKALSSRLHWHCHFIQKFESEIAIENDPVNSGYKNFPYIVLDKSHCDFQLWAHGKTGYPLVDASMRALKSTGYLNFRMRAMLVSFACHYYLIHWKLVAEYLATLFLDFEPGIHYPQIQMQAGVTGINTIRIYNPMKQALEHDIDALFIKKWVEELRGFDPGYILNLPSKNYDLFSLPESHYPQPLYDFQERVKKTKELLWQWKNSNSVKRNNLQILSKHVKVRKNSRT
;
A
#
# COMPACT_ATOMS: atom_id res chain seq x y z
N SER A 1 11.56 9.86 -7.01
CA SER A 1 10.17 10.32 -7.13
C SER A 1 9.96 11.73 -6.61
N PRO A 2 10.48 12.19 -5.44
CA PRO A 2 10.26 13.57 -4.99
C PRO A 2 10.71 14.62 -6.01
N TYR A 3 11.90 14.43 -6.59
CA TYR A 3 12.44 15.33 -7.62
C TYR A 3 11.55 15.47 -8.86
N ILE A 4 10.81 14.41 -9.24
CA ILE A 4 9.87 14.48 -10.37
C ILE A 4 8.60 15.22 -9.92
N CYS A 5 8.09 14.90 -8.73
CA CYS A 5 6.89 15.51 -8.16
C CYS A 5 7.00 17.03 -8.01
N TYR A 6 8.15 17.52 -7.56
CA TYR A 6 8.42 18.95 -7.41
C TYR A 6 8.92 19.63 -8.69
N GLY A 7 9.08 18.89 -9.80
CA GLY A 7 9.56 19.46 -11.06
C GLY A 7 11.06 19.80 -11.09
N ASN A 8 11.86 19.31 -10.13
CA ASN A 8 13.31 19.50 -10.10
C ASN A 8 14.02 18.79 -11.27
N ILE A 9 13.41 17.74 -11.81
CA ILE A 9 13.83 17.06 -13.03
C ILE A 9 12.62 16.73 -13.90
N SER A 10 12.70 16.98 -15.20
CA SER A 10 11.61 16.65 -16.12
C SER A 10 11.54 15.15 -16.37
N ILE A 11 10.32 14.59 -16.38
CA ILE A 11 10.11 13.19 -16.77
C ILE A 11 10.61 12.91 -18.20
N ARG A 12 10.58 13.92 -19.08
CA ARG A 12 11.09 13.81 -20.45
C ARG A 12 12.60 13.73 -20.50
N GLU A 13 13.30 14.44 -19.62
CA GLU A 13 14.76 14.37 -19.48
C GLU A 13 15.17 12.98 -19.01
N VAL A 14 14.51 12.45 -17.99
CA VAL A 14 14.75 11.08 -17.50
C VAL A 14 14.50 10.06 -18.61
N TYR A 15 13.42 10.21 -19.38
CA TYR A 15 13.11 9.31 -20.49
C TYR A 15 14.15 9.39 -21.62
N ARG A 16 14.60 10.58 -22.00
CA ARG A 16 15.66 10.76 -23.00
C ARG A 16 16.99 10.15 -22.54
N ALA A 17 17.39 10.38 -21.29
CA ALA A 17 18.60 9.79 -20.72
C ALA A 17 18.53 8.25 -20.71
N LEU A 18 17.35 7.70 -20.41
CA LEU A 18 17.08 6.27 -20.50
C LEU A 18 17.22 5.74 -21.94
N LEU A 19 16.70 6.46 -22.94
CA LEU A 19 16.82 6.05 -24.34
C LEU A 19 18.26 6.10 -24.84
N ASN A 20 19.03 7.13 -24.45
CA ASN A 20 20.45 7.23 -24.79
C ASN A 20 21.28 6.06 -24.20
N SER A 21 20.80 5.45 -23.11
CA SER A 21 21.45 4.33 -22.43
C SER A 21 20.75 2.98 -22.70
N TRP A 22 19.84 2.92 -23.67
CA TRP A 22 18.90 1.81 -23.83
C TRP A 22 19.59 0.46 -24.12
N ASP A 23 20.66 0.49 -24.91
CA ASP A 23 21.40 -0.68 -25.35
C ASP A 23 22.61 -1.00 -24.47
N ARG A 24 22.67 -0.42 -23.25
CA ARG A 24 23.73 -0.73 -22.29
C ARG A 24 23.76 -2.25 -21.97
N PRO A 25 24.88 -2.95 -22.22
CA PRO A 25 24.97 -4.40 -22.01
C PRO A 25 24.64 -4.79 -20.58
N GLY A 26 23.76 -5.79 -20.39
CA GLY A 26 23.31 -6.27 -19.08
C GLY A 26 22.16 -5.49 -18.43
N TRP A 27 21.72 -4.35 -18.99
CA TRP A 27 20.72 -3.48 -18.36
C TRP A 27 19.32 -3.54 -18.98
N ARG A 28 19.12 -4.38 -20.01
CA ARG A 28 17.89 -4.40 -20.81
C ARG A 28 16.61 -4.53 -19.98
N MET A 29 16.59 -5.43 -19.00
CA MET A 29 15.42 -5.66 -18.13
C MET A 29 15.15 -4.45 -17.24
N SER A 30 16.19 -3.90 -16.62
CA SER A 30 16.09 -2.71 -15.77
C SER A 30 15.62 -1.48 -16.55
N MET A 31 16.12 -1.29 -17.78
CA MET A 31 15.69 -0.19 -18.65
C MET A 31 14.22 -0.33 -19.05
N LYS A 32 13.77 -1.54 -19.40
CA LYS A 32 12.34 -1.81 -19.66
C LYS A 32 11.48 -1.54 -18.42
N ALA A 33 11.94 -1.96 -17.25
CA ALA A 33 11.23 -1.74 -15.99
C ALA A 33 11.11 -0.23 -15.68
N LEU A 34 12.20 0.52 -15.78
CA LEU A 34 12.21 1.97 -15.55
C LEU A 34 11.33 2.71 -16.56
N SER A 35 11.45 2.40 -17.85
CA SER A 35 10.57 2.95 -18.90
C SER A 35 9.10 2.69 -18.61
N SER A 36 8.76 1.46 -18.19
CA SER A 36 7.39 1.13 -17.79
C SER A 36 6.92 1.99 -16.61
N ARG A 37 7.76 2.27 -15.60
CA ARG A 37 7.40 3.12 -14.46
C ARG A 37 7.14 4.57 -14.86
N LEU A 38 7.90 5.11 -15.81
CA LEU A 38 7.65 6.44 -16.37
C LEU A 38 6.31 6.50 -17.13
N HIS A 39 5.97 5.46 -17.89
CA HIS A 39 4.65 5.39 -18.53
C HIS A 39 3.52 5.24 -17.51
N TRP A 40 3.73 4.45 -16.45
CA TRP A 40 2.75 4.31 -15.36
C TRP A 40 2.49 5.64 -14.67
N HIS A 41 3.53 6.45 -14.43
CA HIS A 41 3.40 7.81 -13.90
C HIS A 41 2.43 8.62 -14.78
N CYS A 42 2.74 8.82 -16.06
CA CYS A 42 1.89 9.59 -16.97
C CYS A 42 0.46 9.03 -17.08
N HIS A 43 0.31 7.71 -17.11
CA HIS A 43 -1.00 7.06 -17.17
C HIS A 43 -1.88 7.40 -15.97
N PHE A 44 -1.30 7.41 -14.76
CA PHE A 44 -2.02 7.74 -13.53
C PHE A 44 -2.41 9.22 -13.48
N ILE A 45 -1.54 10.12 -13.94
CA ILE A 45 -1.86 11.56 -14.02
C ILE A 45 -3.00 11.80 -15.00
N GLN A 46 -2.91 11.26 -16.22
CA GLN A 46 -3.97 11.38 -17.22
C GLN A 46 -5.32 10.81 -16.71
N LYS A 47 -5.27 9.67 -16.00
CA LYS A 47 -6.46 9.06 -15.41
C LYS A 47 -7.13 9.99 -14.40
N PHE A 48 -6.34 10.63 -13.55
CA PHE A 48 -6.84 11.56 -12.54
C PHE A 48 -7.40 12.83 -13.15
N GLU A 49 -6.73 13.42 -14.15
CA GLU A 49 -7.24 14.57 -14.90
C GLU A 49 -8.60 14.28 -15.59
N SER A 50 -8.80 13.03 -16.01
CA SER A 50 -10.05 12.58 -16.63
C SER A 50 -11.18 12.28 -15.61
N GLU A 51 -10.83 12.13 -14.33
CA GLU A 51 -11.77 11.80 -13.25
C GLU A 51 -11.24 12.24 -11.88
N ILE A 52 -11.27 13.55 -11.63
CA ILE A 52 -10.75 14.13 -10.39
C ILE A 52 -11.51 13.66 -9.14
N ALA A 53 -12.75 13.21 -9.31
CA ALA A 53 -13.59 12.67 -8.23
C ALA A 53 -12.94 11.46 -7.51
N ILE A 54 -11.94 10.79 -8.12
CA ILE A 54 -11.19 9.67 -7.50
C ILE A 54 -10.53 10.07 -6.17
N GLU A 55 -10.25 11.36 -5.95
CA GLU A 55 -9.78 11.85 -4.65
C GLU A 55 -10.80 11.62 -3.52
N ASN A 56 -12.08 11.79 -3.82
CA ASN A 56 -13.15 11.82 -2.81
C ASN A 56 -14.02 10.57 -2.83
N ASP A 57 -14.24 10.01 -4.02
CA ASP A 57 -15.13 8.89 -4.27
C ASP A 57 -14.33 7.65 -4.69
N PRO A 58 -14.81 6.44 -4.36
CA PRO A 58 -14.26 5.23 -4.94
C PRO A 58 -14.44 5.25 -6.47
N VAL A 59 -13.39 4.91 -7.21
CA VAL A 59 -13.39 4.76 -8.69
C VAL A 59 -14.57 3.90 -9.13
N ASN A 60 -14.92 2.88 -8.33
CA ASN A 60 -16.15 2.14 -8.50
C ASN A 60 -17.18 2.59 -7.46
N SER A 61 -18.19 3.33 -7.92
CA SER A 61 -19.26 3.87 -7.08
C SER A 61 -20.05 2.79 -6.32
N GLY A 62 -19.97 1.53 -6.76
CA GLY A 62 -20.52 0.39 -6.04
C GLY A 62 -19.91 0.15 -4.66
N TYR A 63 -18.78 0.77 -4.33
CA TYR A 63 -18.16 0.72 -2.99
C TYR A 63 -18.50 1.93 -2.10
N LYS A 64 -19.35 2.87 -2.54
CA LYS A 64 -19.71 4.05 -1.74
C LYS A 64 -20.24 3.70 -0.34
N ASN A 65 -20.98 2.60 -0.24
CA ASN A 65 -21.58 2.13 1.01
C ASN A 65 -20.83 0.93 1.63
N PHE A 66 -19.55 0.73 1.27
CA PHE A 66 -18.76 -0.36 1.86
C PHE A 66 -18.68 -0.19 3.39
N PRO A 67 -18.91 -1.24 4.19
CA PRO A 67 -19.11 -1.10 5.63
C PRO A 67 -17.76 -1.04 6.37
N TYR A 68 -17.12 0.12 6.35
CA TYR A 68 -15.95 0.41 7.17
C TYR A 68 -16.34 0.48 8.65
N ILE A 69 -15.42 0.11 9.53
CA ILE A 69 -15.60 0.22 10.99
C ILE A 69 -15.08 1.56 11.47
N VAL A 70 -13.90 1.96 10.98
CA VAL A 70 -13.22 3.17 11.44
C VAL A 70 -13.45 4.30 10.45
N LEU A 71 -14.26 5.27 10.87
CA LEU A 71 -14.79 6.37 10.05
C LEU A 71 -14.20 7.75 10.39
N ASP A 72 -13.41 7.85 11.45
CA ASP A 72 -12.77 9.09 11.87
C ASP A 72 -11.36 8.85 12.42
N LYS A 73 -10.58 9.94 12.51
CA LYS A 73 -9.18 9.89 12.96
C LYS A 73 -9.04 9.69 14.47
N SER A 74 -10.06 9.98 15.28
CA SER A 74 -9.99 9.83 16.74
C SER A 74 -10.12 8.39 17.23
N HIS A 75 -10.66 7.50 16.38
CA HIS A 75 -10.79 6.08 16.68
C HIS A 75 -9.45 5.41 17.06
N CYS A 76 -9.47 4.54 18.07
CA CYS A 76 -8.28 3.90 18.62
C CYS A 76 -7.47 3.13 17.56
N ASP A 77 -8.13 2.30 16.74
CA ASP A 77 -7.47 1.54 15.67
C ASP A 77 -6.77 2.43 14.63
N PHE A 78 -7.35 3.58 14.28
CA PHE A 78 -6.67 4.55 13.42
C PHE A 78 -5.43 5.10 14.10
N GLN A 79 -5.52 5.45 15.39
CA GLN A 79 -4.40 5.99 16.15
C GLN A 79 -3.25 4.98 16.30
N LEU A 80 -3.55 3.70 16.55
CA LEU A 80 -2.55 2.64 16.62
C LEU A 80 -1.80 2.48 15.30
N TRP A 81 -2.52 2.41 14.18
CA TRP A 81 -1.93 2.34 12.84
C TRP A 81 -1.12 3.59 12.50
N ALA A 82 -1.71 4.77 12.71
CA ALA A 82 -1.08 6.04 12.41
C ALA A 82 0.20 6.25 13.22
N HIS A 83 0.30 5.73 14.45
CA HIS A 83 1.49 5.87 15.29
C HIS A 83 2.51 4.73 15.19
N GLY A 84 2.24 3.69 14.39
CA GLY A 84 3.10 2.51 14.33
C GLY A 84 3.19 1.82 15.69
N LYS A 85 2.02 1.55 16.29
CA LYS A 85 1.84 0.83 17.56
C LYS A 85 0.86 -0.34 17.39
N THR A 86 0.87 -0.98 16.23
CA THR A 86 -0.08 -2.04 15.87
C THR A 86 0.27 -3.40 16.46
N GLY A 87 1.52 -3.58 16.90
CA GLY A 87 2.02 -4.88 17.35
C GLY A 87 2.52 -5.77 16.20
N TYR A 88 2.61 -5.24 14.97
CA TYR A 88 3.19 -5.93 13.81
C TYR A 88 4.49 -5.24 13.39
N PRO A 89 5.67 -5.81 13.68
CA PRO A 89 6.93 -5.06 13.64
C PRO A 89 7.23 -4.40 12.30
N LEU A 90 6.96 -5.07 11.17
CA LEU A 90 7.20 -4.47 9.86
C LEU A 90 6.24 -3.31 9.54
N VAL A 91 4.98 -3.38 10.00
CA VAL A 91 3.99 -2.30 9.84
C VAL A 91 4.42 -1.09 10.65
N ASP A 92 4.78 -1.33 11.91
CA ASP A 92 5.17 -0.29 12.85
C ASP A 92 6.48 0.37 12.41
N ALA A 93 7.48 -0.42 12.01
CA ALA A 93 8.73 0.06 11.42
C ALA A 93 8.47 0.91 10.17
N SER A 94 7.58 0.46 9.27
CA SER A 94 7.27 1.18 8.04
C SER A 94 6.61 2.53 8.33
N MET A 95 5.65 2.58 9.24
CA MET A 95 4.98 3.84 9.60
C MET A 95 5.97 4.82 10.28
N ARG A 96 6.80 4.34 11.20
CA ARG A 96 7.82 5.16 11.87
C ARG A 96 8.88 5.68 10.90
N ALA A 97 9.35 4.82 10.00
CA ALA A 97 10.27 5.21 8.91
C ALA A 97 9.66 6.27 8.00
N LEU A 98 8.39 6.09 7.62
CA LEU A 98 7.68 7.06 6.80
C LEU A 98 7.58 8.42 7.48
N LYS A 99 7.19 8.48 8.75
CA LYS A 99 7.13 9.73 9.51
C LYS A 99 8.47 10.45 9.60
N SER A 100 9.55 9.69 9.78
CA SER A 100 10.88 10.27 9.97
C SER A 100 11.54 10.70 8.65
N THR A 101 11.24 10.03 7.53
CA THR A 101 11.99 10.20 6.27
C THR A 101 11.13 10.71 5.12
N GLY A 102 9.82 10.63 5.25
CA GLY A 102 8.84 10.97 4.23
C GLY A 102 8.88 10.07 2.98
N TYR A 103 9.52 8.90 3.05
CA TYR A 103 9.60 7.96 1.93
C TYR A 103 9.51 6.50 2.36
N LEU A 104 8.80 5.71 1.56
CA LEU A 104 8.81 4.25 1.60
C LEU A 104 8.87 3.68 0.20
N ASN A 105 9.39 2.46 0.07
CA ASN A 105 9.26 1.70 -1.18
C ASN A 105 7.79 1.30 -1.42
N PHE A 106 7.47 0.96 -2.67
CA PHE A 106 6.10 0.62 -3.09
C PHE A 106 5.46 -0.51 -2.27
N ARG A 107 6.21 -1.57 -1.95
CA ARG A 107 5.68 -2.74 -1.24
C ARG A 107 5.27 -2.40 0.19
N MET A 108 6.10 -1.61 0.89
CA MET A 108 5.78 -1.13 2.23
C MET A 108 4.58 -0.18 2.22
N ARG A 109 4.47 0.73 1.23
CA ARG A 109 3.27 1.59 1.07
C ARG A 109 2.01 0.75 0.89
N ALA A 110 2.06 -0.24 0.00
CA ALA A 110 0.93 -1.12 -0.25
C ALA A 110 0.54 -1.96 0.97
N MET A 111 1.53 -2.42 1.74
CA MET A 111 1.31 -3.11 3.00
C MET A 111 0.63 -2.21 4.03
N LEU A 112 1.07 -0.96 4.22
CA LEU A 112 0.45 -0.03 5.17
C LEU A 112 -1.03 0.21 4.86
N VAL A 113 -1.37 0.40 3.58
CA VAL A 113 -2.76 0.62 3.13
C VAL A 113 -3.58 -0.65 3.31
N SER A 114 -3.07 -1.80 2.86
CA SER A 114 -3.77 -3.08 3.01
C SER A 114 -3.99 -3.41 4.49
N PHE A 115 -3.01 -3.19 5.36
CA PHE A 115 -3.16 -3.42 6.78
C PHE A 115 -4.26 -2.52 7.38
N ALA A 116 -4.24 -1.22 7.11
CA ALA A 116 -5.28 -0.30 7.58
C ALA A 116 -6.69 -0.70 7.10
N CYS A 117 -6.84 -0.95 5.80
CA CYS A 117 -8.14 -1.21 5.20
C CYS A 117 -8.66 -2.63 5.44
N HIS A 118 -7.79 -3.62 5.63
CA HIS A 118 -8.19 -5.04 5.71
C HIS A 118 -8.12 -5.63 7.11
N TYR A 119 -7.17 -5.19 7.93
CA TYR A 119 -7.09 -5.63 9.33
C TYR A 119 -7.95 -4.74 10.23
N TYR A 120 -7.84 -3.41 10.13
CA TYR A 120 -8.64 -2.50 10.96
C TYR A 120 -9.97 -2.04 10.32
N LEU A 121 -10.21 -2.33 9.03
CA LEU A 121 -11.38 -1.82 8.28
C LEU A 121 -11.51 -0.29 8.36
N ILE A 122 -10.37 0.41 8.27
CA ILE A 122 -10.32 1.87 8.18
C ILE A 122 -10.78 2.34 6.82
N HIS A 123 -11.61 3.39 6.81
CA HIS A 123 -12.04 4.02 5.57
C HIS A 123 -10.82 4.49 4.76
N TRP A 124 -10.69 4.01 3.51
CA TRP A 124 -9.52 4.25 2.65
C TRP A 124 -9.17 5.73 2.49
N LYS A 125 -10.17 6.63 2.51
CA LYS A 125 -9.96 8.07 2.43
C LYS A 125 -9.18 8.63 3.62
N LEU A 126 -9.45 8.15 4.85
CA LEU A 126 -8.69 8.55 6.04
C LEU A 126 -7.23 8.11 5.93
N VAL A 127 -7.01 6.90 5.41
CA VAL A 127 -5.68 6.37 5.10
C VAL A 127 -5.00 7.23 4.04
N ALA A 128 -5.72 7.62 2.99
CA ALA A 128 -5.20 8.45 1.91
C ALA A 128 -4.77 9.83 2.38
N GLU A 129 -5.67 10.52 3.09
CA GLU A 129 -5.39 11.85 3.64
C GLU A 129 -4.20 11.80 4.59
N TYR A 130 -4.15 10.82 5.50
CA TYR A 130 -3.06 10.73 6.47
C TYR A 130 -1.71 10.45 5.80
N LEU A 131 -1.65 9.48 4.90
CA LEU A 131 -0.40 9.17 4.20
C LEU A 131 0.05 10.32 3.28
N ALA A 132 -0.89 11.07 2.70
CA ALA A 132 -0.58 12.24 1.88
C ALA A 132 0.20 13.30 2.68
N THR A 133 -0.06 13.48 3.97
CA THR A 133 0.69 14.44 4.80
C THR A 133 2.10 13.98 5.15
N LEU A 134 2.46 12.73 4.87
CA LEU A 134 3.76 12.16 5.20
C LEU A 134 4.70 12.02 3.99
N PHE A 135 4.17 11.84 2.77
CA PHE A 135 5.00 11.56 1.60
C PHE A 135 5.64 12.82 1.00
N LEU A 136 6.95 12.80 0.82
CA LEU A 136 7.71 13.80 0.04
C LEU A 136 7.45 13.70 -1.47
N ASP A 137 6.84 12.63 -1.93
CA ASP A 137 6.49 12.40 -3.34
C ASP A 137 4.99 12.20 -3.53
N PHE A 138 4.18 12.92 -2.73
CA PHE A 138 2.74 12.94 -2.89
C PHE A 138 2.35 13.54 -4.24
N GLU A 139 1.75 12.71 -5.09
CA GLU A 139 1.18 13.14 -6.36
C GLU A 139 -0.23 12.57 -6.47
N PRO A 140 -1.29 13.41 -6.52
CA PRO A 140 -2.67 12.96 -6.31
C PRO A 140 -3.10 11.91 -7.33
N GLY A 141 -2.69 12.08 -8.59
CA GLY A 141 -3.05 11.14 -9.64
C GLY A 141 -2.45 9.75 -9.48
N ILE A 142 -1.35 9.60 -8.73
CA ILE A 142 -0.78 8.30 -8.37
C ILE A 142 -1.32 7.83 -7.03
N HIS A 143 -1.36 8.72 -6.04
CA HIS A 143 -1.68 8.40 -4.65
C HIS A 143 -3.07 7.81 -4.49
N TYR A 144 -4.11 8.51 -4.95
CA TYR A 144 -5.49 8.07 -4.72
C TYR A 144 -5.82 6.76 -5.46
N PRO A 145 -5.50 6.59 -6.76
CA PRO A 145 -5.73 5.31 -7.43
C PRO A 145 -4.96 4.14 -6.82
N GLN A 146 -3.72 4.37 -6.36
CA GLN A 146 -2.94 3.33 -5.69
C GLN A 146 -3.56 2.94 -4.36
N ILE A 147 -3.96 3.90 -3.53
CA ILE A 147 -4.60 3.59 -2.25
C ILE A 147 -5.90 2.83 -2.44
N GLN A 148 -6.75 3.26 -3.37
CA GLN A 148 -7.99 2.53 -3.66
C GLN A 148 -7.72 1.12 -4.21
N MET A 149 -6.68 0.94 -5.02
CA MET A 149 -6.25 -0.37 -5.50
C MET A 149 -5.83 -1.29 -4.35
N GLN A 150 -5.05 -0.79 -3.39
CA GLN A 150 -4.59 -1.59 -2.24
C GLN A 150 -5.68 -1.76 -1.18
N ALA A 151 -6.64 -0.84 -1.09
CA ALA A 151 -7.85 -0.99 -0.27
C ALA A 151 -8.81 -2.03 -0.86
N GLY A 152 -8.70 -2.34 -2.16
CA GLY A 152 -9.53 -3.34 -2.83
C GLY A 152 -10.87 -2.81 -3.35
N VAL A 153 -11.02 -1.49 -3.47
CA VAL A 153 -12.30 -0.82 -3.78
C VAL A 153 -12.44 -0.38 -5.23
N THR A 154 -11.58 -0.88 -6.12
CA THR A 154 -11.64 -0.58 -7.57
C THR A 154 -12.58 -1.50 -8.33
N GLY A 155 -12.88 -2.70 -7.80
CA GLY A 155 -13.73 -3.71 -8.45
C GLY A 155 -13.12 -4.46 -9.64
N ILE A 156 -12.20 -3.83 -10.37
CA ILE A 156 -11.54 -4.39 -11.56
C ILE A 156 -10.26 -5.17 -11.25
N ASN A 157 -9.51 -4.79 -10.21
CA ASN A 157 -8.24 -5.43 -9.87
C ASN A 157 -8.46 -6.67 -8.99
N THR A 158 -7.50 -7.60 -9.02
CA THR A 158 -7.45 -8.69 -8.04
C THR A 158 -7.26 -8.11 -6.65
N ILE A 159 -8.10 -8.54 -5.69
CA ILE A 159 -7.96 -8.16 -4.28
C ILE A 159 -6.65 -8.77 -3.77
N ARG A 160 -5.76 -7.93 -3.25
CA ARG A 160 -4.50 -8.34 -2.64
C ARG A 160 -4.50 -7.91 -1.19
N ILE A 161 -4.37 -8.88 -0.29
CA ILE A 161 -4.19 -8.63 1.15
C ILE A 161 -2.76 -9.00 1.49
N TYR A 162 -2.02 -8.05 2.05
CA TYR A 162 -0.63 -8.26 2.40
C TYR A 162 -0.50 -8.86 3.80
N ASN A 163 0.34 -9.88 3.94
CA ASN A 163 0.69 -10.46 5.23
C ASN A 163 2.03 -9.84 5.69
N PRO A 164 2.03 -8.99 6.74
CA PRO A 164 3.24 -8.31 7.20
C PRO A 164 4.27 -9.27 7.80
N MET A 165 3.84 -10.34 8.46
CA MET A 165 4.75 -11.36 9.03
C MET A 165 5.52 -12.07 7.91
N LYS A 166 4.80 -12.50 6.86
CA LYS A 166 5.42 -13.14 5.69
C LYS A 166 6.39 -12.18 4.97
N GLN A 167 6.02 -10.91 4.82
CA GLN A 167 6.92 -9.93 4.20
C GLN A 167 8.19 -9.70 5.01
N ALA A 168 8.11 -9.69 6.35
CA ALA A 168 9.27 -9.53 7.20
C ALA A 168 10.24 -10.71 7.00
N LEU A 169 9.72 -11.94 7.00
CA LEU A 169 10.51 -13.15 6.75
C LEU A 169 11.19 -13.15 5.36
N GLU A 170 10.50 -12.67 4.32
CA GLU A 170 11.01 -12.69 2.95
C GLU A 170 11.98 -11.54 2.63
N HIS A 171 11.91 -10.41 3.34
CA HIS A 171 12.57 -9.17 2.93
C HIS A 171 13.37 -8.46 4.03
N ASP A 172 13.28 -8.91 5.28
CA ASP A 172 14.03 -8.38 6.43
C ASP A 172 14.44 -9.54 7.36
N ILE A 173 15.08 -10.58 6.81
CA ILE A 173 15.42 -11.83 7.53
C ILE A 173 16.31 -11.64 8.76
N ASP A 174 17.11 -10.58 8.77
CA ASP A 174 17.97 -10.21 9.90
C ASP A 174 17.31 -9.13 10.80
N ALA A 175 16.04 -8.80 10.53
CA ALA A 175 15.26 -7.76 11.19
C ALA A 175 15.95 -6.38 11.25
N LEU A 176 16.85 -6.08 10.30
CA LEU A 176 17.66 -4.85 10.31
C LEU A 176 16.79 -3.61 10.15
N PHE A 177 15.81 -3.67 9.24
CA PHE A 177 14.89 -2.55 9.04
C PHE A 177 13.97 -2.38 10.25
N ILE A 178 13.43 -3.46 10.79
CA ILE A 178 12.59 -3.42 11.99
C ILE A 178 13.36 -2.84 13.18
N LYS A 179 14.56 -3.35 13.49
CA LYS A 179 15.39 -2.85 14.60
C LYS A 179 15.76 -1.38 14.43
N LYS A 180 15.99 -0.92 13.21
CA LYS A 180 16.28 0.51 12.98
C LYS A 180 15.15 1.41 13.47
N TRP A 181 13.90 1.05 13.18
CA TRP A 181 12.73 1.92 13.36
C TRP A 181 11.86 1.58 14.57
N VAL A 182 12.02 0.39 15.15
CA VAL A 182 11.33 -0.07 16.35
C VAL A 182 12.37 -0.23 17.46
N GLU A 183 12.59 0.84 18.21
CA GLU A 183 13.70 0.94 19.17
C GLU A 183 13.59 -0.12 20.27
N GLU A 184 12.38 -0.39 20.71
CA GLU A 184 12.05 -1.38 21.72
C GLU A 184 12.35 -2.83 21.28
N LEU A 185 12.65 -3.07 20.00
CA LEU A 185 13.05 -4.38 19.46
C LEU A 185 14.54 -4.46 19.09
N ARG A 186 15.34 -3.38 19.22
CA ARG A 186 16.75 -3.35 18.81
C ARG A 186 17.61 -4.46 19.43
N GLY A 187 17.41 -4.69 20.72
CA GLY A 187 18.19 -5.65 21.52
C GLY A 187 17.77 -7.11 21.36
N PHE A 188 16.71 -7.41 20.62
CA PHE A 188 16.15 -8.75 20.50
C PHE A 188 16.75 -9.51 19.32
N ASP A 189 16.75 -10.84 19.40
CA ASP A 189 17.14 -11.71 18.29
C ASP A 189 16.22 -11.53 17.07
N PRO A 190 16.74 -11.51 15.82
CA PRO A 190 15.89 -11.44 14.63
C PRO A 190 14.81 -12.52 14.55
N GLY A 191 15.12 -13.75 14.95
CA GLY A 191 14.15 -14.84 15.00
C GLY A 191 12.99 -14.55 15.95
N TYR A 192 13.25 -13.94 17.12
CA TYR A 192 12.19 -13.48 18.01
C TYR A 192 11.30 -12.43 17.32
N ILE A 193 11.92 -11.40 16.73
CA ILE A 193 11.21 -10.28 16.09
C ILE A 193 10.32 -10.77 14.94
N LEU A 194 10.84 -11.66 14.10
CA LEU A 194 10.14 -12.16 12.91
C LEU A 194 8.98 -13.11 13.24
N ASN A 195 8.95 -13.68 14.45
CA ASN A 195 7.86 -14.50 14.93
C ASN A 195 6.75 -13.71 15.63
N LEU A 196 6.98 -12.43 15.96
CA LEU A 196 5.92 -11.57 16.52
C LEU A 196 4.76 -11.39 15.52
N PRO A 197 3.50 -11.41 15.98
CA PRO A 197 3.05 -11.43 17.38
C PRO A 197 2.82 -12.84 17.99
N SER A 198 3.30 -13.91 17.36
CA SER A 198 3.05 -15.27 17.85
C SER A 198 3.81 -15.57 19.14
N LYS A 199 3.14 -16.17 20.13
CA LYS A 199 3.66 -16.44 21.48
C LYS A 199 4.40 -17.77 21.66
N ASN A 200 4.78 -18.46 20.59
CA ASN A 200 5.43 -19.77 20.68
C ASN A 200 6.93 -19.68 21.07
N TYR A 201 7.27 -18.78 21.98
CA TYR A 201 8.57 -18.74 22.64
C TYR A 201 8.41 -19.19 24.09
N ASP A 202 9.43 -19.88 24.58
CA ASP A 202 9.49 -20.39 25.94
C ASP A 202 9.26 -19.25 26.96
N LEU A 203 8.25 -19.42 27.83
CA LEU A 203 7.81 -18.44 28.82
C LEU A 203 8.92 -17.98 29.77
N PHE A 204 9.96 -18.80 29.93
CA PHE A 204 11.11 -18.52 30.80
C PHE A 204 12.21 -17.67 30.14
N SER A 205 12.06 -17.32 28.86
CA SER A 205 13.12 -16.67 28.06
C SER A 205 12.76 -15.29 27.52
N LEU A 206 11.58 -14.74 27.81
CA LEU A 206 11.16 -13.46 27.24
C LEU A 206 11.79 -12.30 28.02
N PRO A 207 12.64 -11.45 27.40
CA PRO A 207 12.88 -10.13 27.93
C PRO A 207 11.54 -9.37 27.94
N GLU A 208 11.26 -8.61 28.99
CA GLU A 208 10.12 -7.68 29.02
C GLU A 208 10.25 -6.69 27.85
N SER A 209 9.68 -7.00 26.70
CA SER A 209 9.58 -6.05 25.61
C SER A 209 8.39 -5.13 25.89
N HIS A 210 8.64 -3.82 25.94
CA HIS A 210 7.58 -2.82 25.96
C HIS A 210 6.85 -2.68 24.60
N TYR A 211 7.14 -3.56 23.64
CA TYR A 211 6.50 -3.57 22.33
C TYR A 211 5.02 -3.97 22.43
N PRO A 212 4.10 -3.20 21.79
CA PRO A 212 2.67 -3.44 21.92
C PRO A 212 2.25 -4.81 21.39
N GLN A 213 1.26 -5.41 22.06
CA GLN A 213 0.59 -6.60 21.57
C GLN A 213 -0.53 -6.21 20.60
N PRO A 214 -0.78 -7.00 19.54
CA PRO A 214 -1.89 -6.72 18.63
C PRO A 214 -3.22 -6.90 19.35
N LEU A 215 -4.18 -6.02 19.04
CA LEU A 215 -5.51 -6.03 19.67
C LEU A 215 -6.40 -7.19 19.17
N TYR A 216 -6.13 -7.72 17.98
CA TYR A 216 -6.96 -8.73 17.32
C TYR A 216 -6.12 -9.82 16.66
N ASP A 217 -6.69 -11.01 16.50
CA ASP A 217 -6.08 -12.05 15.69
C ASP A 217 -6.01 -11.65 14.21
N PHE A 218 -4.82 -11.79 13.62
CA PHE A 218 -4.58 -11.43 12.22
C PHE A 218 -5.40 -12.27 11.25
N GLN A 219 -5.40 -13.58 11.45
CA GLN A 219 -5.97 -14.52 10.49
C GLN A 219 -7.49 -14.42 10.47
N GLU A 220 -8.11 -14.31 11.65
CA GLU A 220 -9.55 -14.16 11.79
C GLU A 220 -10.04 -12.86 11.13
N ARG A 221 -9.40 -11.73 11.40
CA ARG A 221 -9.77 -10.43 10.82
C ARG A 221 -9.61 -10.43 9.30
N VAL A 222 -8.46 -10.86 8.81
CA VAL A 222 -8.20 -10.90 7.36
C VAL A 222 -9.16 -11.85 6.65
N LYS A 223 -9.51 -12.99 7.26
CA LYS A 223 -10.50 -13.91 6.69
C LYS A 223 -11.87 -13.24 6.54
N LYS A 224 -12.39 -12.63 7.61
CA LYS A 224 -13.69 -11.92 7.59
C LYS A 224 -13.70 -10.80 6.55
N THR A 225 -12.65 -9.97 6.52
CA THR A 225 -12.56 -8.87 5.55
C THR A 225 -12.42 -9.38 4.11
N LYS A 226 -11.68 -10.48 3.89
CA LYS A 226 -11.56 -11.09 2.56
C LYS A 226 -12.92 -11.56 2.05
N GLU A 227 -13.70 -12.25 2.87
CA GLU A 227 -15.06 -12.70 2.53
C GLU A 227 -15.96 -11.51 2.17
N LEU A 228 -15.93 -10.45 2.99
CA LEU A 228 -16.64 -9.20 2.73
C LEU A 228 -16.25 -8.56 1.40
N LEU A 229 -14.95 -8.40 1.12
CA LEU A 229 -14.46 -7.82 -0.13
C LEU A 229 -14.90 -8.63 -1.35
N TRP A 230 -14.89 -9.96 -1.26
CA TRP A 230 -15.37 -10.82 -2.35
C TRP A 230 -16.88 -10.73 -2.55
N GLN A 231 -17.66 -10.65 -1.48
CA GLN A 231 -19.11 -10.42 -1.56
C GLN A 231 -19.41 -9.11 -2.29
N TRP A 232 -18.75 -8.01 -1.90
CA TRP A 232 -18.92 -6.70 -2.54
C TRP A 232 -18.45 -6.69 -3.99
N LYS A 233 -17.28 -7.28 -4.28
CA LYS A 233 -16.76 -7.41 -5.64
C LYS A 233 -17.73 -8.14 -6.57
N ASN A 234 -18.48 -9.11 -6.04
CA ASN A 234 -19.44 -9.90 -6.79
C ASN A 234 -20.85 -9.27 -6.88
N SER A 235 -21.10 -8.16 -6.18
CA SER A 235 -22.37 -7.46 -6.21
C SER A 235 -22.69 -6.89 -7.61
N ASN A 236 -23.98 -6.80 -7.92
CA ASN A 236 -24.45 -6.28 -9.20
C ASN A 236 -24.05 -4.81 -9.41
N SER A 237 -24.05 -4.01 -8.33
CA SER A 237 -23.64 -2.60 -8.36
C SER A 237 -22.18 -2.45 -8.79
N VAL A 238 -21.26 -3.21 -8.16
CA VAL A 238 -19.83 -3.17 -8.51
C VAL A 238 -19.58 -3.67 -9.93
N LYS A 239 -20.20 -4.79 -10.32
CA LYS A 239 -20.06 -5.37 -11.67
C LYS A 239 -20.55 -4.42 -12.77
N ARG A 240 -21.67 -3.73 -12.58
CA ARG A 240 -22.21 -2.77 -13.55
C ARG A 240 -21.27 -1.59 -13.77
N ASN A 241 -20.70 -1.05 -12.70
CA ASN A 241 -19.75 0.05 -12.76
C ASN A 241 -18.41 -0.33 -13.42
N ASN A 242 -17.97 -1.59 -13.29
CA ASN A 242 -16.72 -2.05 -13.92
C ASN A 242 -16.68 -1.79 -15.44
N LEU A 243 -17.81 -1.95 -16.15
CA LEU A 243 -17.88 -1.72 -17.60
C LEU A 243 -17.60 -0.25 -17.97
N GLN A 244 -18.15 0.69 -17.20
CA GLN A 244 -17.95 2.12 -17.40
C GLN A 244 -16.50 2.55 -17.08
N ILE A 245 -15.92 1.96 -16.03
CA ILE A 245 -14.52 2.22 -15.66
C ILE A 245 -13.59 1.74 -16.77
N LEU A 246 -13.81 0.54 -17.30
CA LEU A 246 -12.99 -0.03 -18.37
C LEU A 246 -13.09 0.78 -19.67
N SER A 247 -14.28 1.25 -20.05
CA SER A 247 -14.44 2.05 -21.28
C SER A 247 -13.77 3.42 -21.18
N LYS A 248 -13.78 4.05 -19.99
CA LYS A 248 -13.19 5.37 -19.76
C LYS A 248 -11.67 5.33 -19.59
N HIS A 249 -11.16 4.39 -18.79
CA HIS A 249 -9.79 4.42 -18.28
C HIS A 249 -8.84 3.41 -18.90
N VAL A 250 -9.36 2.45 -19.65
CA VAL A 250 -8.54 1.40 -20.27
C VAL A 250 -8.65 1.52 -21.78
N LYS A 251 -7.49 1.57 -22.46
CA LYS A 251 -7.46 1.51 -23.91
C LYS A 251 -7.99 0.14 -24.35
N VAL A 252 -9.14 0.14 -25.02
CA VAL A 252 -9.69 -1.08 -25.63
C VAL A 252 -8.65 -1.60 -26.62
N ARG A 253 -8.10 -2.78 -26.36
CA ARG A 253 -7.32 -3.49 -27.37
C ARG A 253 -8.30 -3.85 -28.48
N LYS A 254 -8.25 -3.14 -29.60
CA LYS A 254 -8.80 -3.67 -30.85
C LYS A 254 -8.03 -4.97 -31.09
N ASN A 255 -8.72 -6.11 -31.04
CA ASN A 255 -8.15 -7.35 -31.54
C ASN A 255 -7.89 -7.12 -33.03
N SER A 256 -6.64 -6.82 -33.39
CA SER A 256 -6.19 -6.93 -34.77
C SER A 256 -6.08 -8.43 -35.09
N ARG A 257 -7.25 -9.04 -35.33
CA ARG A 257 -7.36 -10.25 -36.13
C ARG A 257 -7.85 -9.81 -37.51
N THR A 258 -6.88 -9.49 -38.34
CA THR A 258 -6.95 -9.55 -39.81
C THR A 258 -5.63 -10.13 -40.24
#